data_AF-A0A8T7AMB2-F1
#
_entry.id   AF-A0A8T7AMB2-F1
#
_cell.length_a   1.000
_cell.length_b   1.000
_cell.length_c   1.000
_cell.angle_alpha   90.00
_cell.angle_beta   90.00
_cell.angle_gamma   90.00
#
_symmetry.space_group_name_H-M   'P 1'
#
loop_
_entity.id
_entity.type
_entity.pdbx_description
1 polymer ?
#
loop_
_entity_poly.entity_id
_entity_poly.type
_entity_poly.pdbx_seq_one_letter_code
_entity_poly.pdbx_strand_id
1 'polypeptide(L)'
;MYEKYFGLDCRPFDLSPDPRFLFMTSQHARAVANIKFALMNRDSFVIITGEIGIGKTTVLNTVLHELGDEYVTANLTHTTLSHIELLQALCSAFGMPNYTRKKVLLLDTLREFFMEQNKQGKHVVIIVDEAQNLSAPALEELRLLSCIDTAERKIVSIVLTGQRGLDDVVDSPGLAQLRQRSRLRQRLDALNEDETFDYIRHRLSVANGDADQIFEPEAIREIHRLSFGIPRLINTLADTALMSCMVEEQEKVTLEAIDAVVQELRWQWFEDRDQEKSLQKEPETAAQQSETAINLTVFRAGQFVEQVRSTSFPIVIGRSNANDLVIVDKQVSRRHALIDCISGIFVIEDLNSKNGILVNRKRRSRALLRSGDTITLGQLDISFQTDEAGSKGPIELHPSEHGETIVVPDNEPEKVDPDEPTGTHEVRL
;
A
#
# COMPACT_ATOMS: atom_id res chain seq x y z
N MET A 1 -20.70 -25.27 -8.03
CA MET A 1 -21.15 -26.26 -7.02
C MET A 1 -22.05 -25.53 -6.02
N TYR A 2 -21.51 -24.58 -5.25
CA TYR A 2 -22.33 -23.69 -4.43
C TYR A 2 -23.20 -22.74 -5.26
N GLU A 3 -22.82 -22.41 -6.50
CA GLU A 3 -23.58 -21.48 -7.36
C GLU A 3 -25.04 -21.92 -7.49
N LYS A 4 -25.27 -23.22 -7.74
CA LYS A 4 -26.63 -23.77 -7.82
C LYS A 4 -27.37 -23.76 -6.49
N TYR A 5 -26.65 -23.92 -5.39
CA TYR A 5 -27.22 -23.94 -4.03
C TYR A 5 -27.71 -22.54 -3.63
N PHE A 6 -26.93 -21.50 -3.94
CA PHE A 6 -27.28 -20.09 -3.67
C PHE A 6 -28.01 -19.40 -4.83
N GLY A 7 -28.38 -20.12 -5.89
CA GLY A 7 -29.10 -19.56 -7.04
C GLY A 7 -28.30 -18.57 -7.91
N LEU A 8 -26.98 -18.70 -7.95
CA LEU A 8 -26.06 -17.85 -8.70
C LEU A 8 -25.80 -18.40 -10.11
N ASP A 9 -25.58 -17.50 -11.07
CA ASP A 9 -25.30 -17.85 -12.47
C ASP A 9 -23.85 -18.32 -12.69
N CYS A 10 -22.93 -17.87 -11.84
CA CYS A 10 -21.50 -18.22 -11.88
C CYS A 10 -20.84 -17.97 -10.51
N ARG A 11 -19.56 -18.33 -10.36
CA ARG A 11 -18.78 -18.08 -9.14
C ARG A 11 -18.46 -16.59 -8.98
N PRO A 12 -19.05 -15.87 -8.01
CA PRO A 12 -18.80 -14.45 -7.81
C PRO A 12 -17.39 -14.17 -7.29
N PHE A 13 -16.78 -15.12 -6.57
CA PHE A 13 -15.50 -14.92 -5.88
C PHE A 13 -14.31 -15.61 -6.53
N ASP A 14 -14.43 -16.04 -7.79
CA ASP A 14 -13.31 -16.58 -8.55
C ASP A 14 -12.15 -15.56 -8.59
N LEU A 15 -10.92 -16.07 -8.45
CA LEU A 15 -9.67 -15.30 -8.53
C LEU A 15 -9.25 -15.05 -9.98
N SER A 16 -9.88 -15.73 -10.93
CA SER A 16 -9.68 -15.53 -12.36
C SER A 16 -10.06 -14.10 -12.77
N PRO A 17 -9.23 -13.40 -13.54
CA PRO A 17 -9.51 -12.03 -13.96
C PRO A 17 -10.68 -12.02 -14.96
N ASP A 18 -11.86 -11.60 -14.50
CA ASP A 18 -13.05 -11.37 -15.33
C ASP A 18 -13.45 -9.88 -15.23
N PRO A 19 -13.42 -9.12 -16.35
CA PRO A 19 -13.75 -7.70 -16.37
C PRO A 19 -15.15 -7.36 -15.83
N ARG A 20 -16.10 -8.29 -15.87
CA ARG A 20 -17.47 -8.06 -15.37
C ARG A 20 -17.51 -7.83 -13.86
N PHE A 21 -16.55 -8.40 -13.13
CA PHE A 21 -16.44 -8.29 -11.68
C PHE A 21 -15.56 -7.12 -11.23
N LEU A 22 -15.21 -6.23 -12.15
CA LEU A 22 -14.40 -5.06 -11.87
C LEU A 22 -15.17 -4.06 -10.99
N PHE A 23 -14.79 -4.00 -9.72
CA PHE A 23 -15.26 -2.97 -8.79
C PHE A 23 -14.24 -1.82 -8.70
N MET A 24 -14.62 -0.65 -9.21
CA MET A 24 -13.78 0.56 -9.17
C MET A 24 -14.19 1.46 -8.01
N THR A 25 -13.36 1.54 -6.97
CA THR A 25 -13.55 2.56 -5.94
C THR A 25 -13.16 3.95 -6.44
N SER A 26 -13.48 4.98 -5.66
CA SER A 26 -13.04 6.36 -5.93
C SER A 26 -11.51 6.48 -6.04
N GLN A 27 -10.75 5.68 -5.28
CA GLN A 27 -9.29 5.63 -5.36
C GLN A 27 -8.80 5.03 -6.67
N HIS A 28 -9.43 3.95 -7.14
CA HIS A 28 -9.11 3.34 -8.43
C HIS A 28 -9.39 4.29 -9.59
N ALA A 29 -10.58 4.92 -9.60
CA ALA A 29 -10.96 5.89 -10.62
C ALA A 29 -9.99 7.09 -10.65
N ARG A 30 -9.62 7.61 -9.47
CA ARG A 30 -8.62 8.67 -9.33
C ARG A 30 -7.25 8.25 -9.84
N ALA A 31 -6.82 7.02 -9.53
CA ALA A 31 -5.55 6.49 -9.99
C ALA A 31 -5.50 6.41 -11.53
N VAL A 32 -6.54 5.86 -12.17
CA VAL A 32 -6.67 5.82 -13.63
C VAL A 32 -6.56 7.24 -14.23
N ALA A 33 -7.32 8.20 -13.69
CA ALA A 33 -7.29 9.58 -14.16
C ALA A 33 -5.90 10.23 -14.00
N ASN A 34 -5.25 10.05 -12.85
CA ASN A 34 -3.92 10.59 -12.59
C ASN A 34 -2.86 10.01 -13.53
N ILE A 35 -2.89 8.70 -13.78
CA ILE A 35 -1.95 8.03 -14.69
C ILE A 35 -2.16 8.54 -16.11
N LYS A 36 -3.42 8.61 -16.58
CA LYS A 36 -3.73 9.16 -17.91
C LYS A 36 -3.23 10.59 -18.06
N PHE A 37 -3.49 11.44 -17.08
CA PHE A 37 -3.00 12.82 -17.08
C PHE A 37 -1.47 12.91 -17.12
N ALA A 38 -0.77 12.10 -16.34
CA ALA A 38 0.70 12.04 -16.36
C ALA A 38 1.25 11.57 -17.71
N LEU A 39 0.60 10.57 -18.34
CA LEU A 39 0.98 10.08 -19.67
C LEU A 39 0.68 11.10 -20.78
N MET A 40 -0.41 11.87 -20.67
CA MET A 40 -0.74 12.97 -21.59
C MET A 40 0.28 14.11 -21.47
N ASN A 41 0.72 14.42 -20.26
CA ASN A 41 1.80 15.38 -19.99
C ASN A 41 3.20 14.84 -20.32
N ARG A 42 3.31 13.56 -20.67
CA ARG A 42 4.57 12.86 -20.96
C ARG A 42 5.55 12.94 -19.80
N ASP A 43 5.04 12.81 -18.57
CA ASP A 43 5.86 12.71 -17.37
C ASP A 43 6.73 11.45 -17.47
N SER A 44 8.04 11.59 -17.23
CA SER A 44 9.00 10.50 -17.48
C SER A 44 8.77 9.27 -16.60
N PHE A 45 8.31 9.47 -15.35
CA PHE A 45 8.06 8.39 -14.40
C PHE A 45 6.73 8.55 -13.68
N VAL A 46 5.96 7.46 -13.69
CA VAL A 46 4.74 7.26 -12.90
C VAL A 46 4.95 6.02 -12.03
N ILE A 47 4.72 6.13 -10.73
CA ILE A 47 4.89 5.02 -9.79
C ILE A 47 3.54 4.71 -9.15
N ILE A 48 3.16 3.43 -9.13
CA ILE A 48 1.94 2.95 -8.48
C ILE A 48 2.33 1.89 -7.45
N THR A 49 2.14 2.18 -6.16
CA THR A 49 2.45 1.25 -5.07
C THR A 49 1.20 0.79 -4.33
N GLY A 50 1.30 -0.38 -3.72
CA GLY A 50 0.35 -0.86 -2.73
C GLY A 50 0.39 -2.38 -2.57
N GLU A 51 -0.36 -2.90 -1.60
CA GLU A 51 -0.35 -4.31 -1.22
C GLU A 51 -0.71 -5.28 -2.35
N ILE A 52 -0.36 -6.56 -2.17
CA ILE A 52 -0.68 -7.60 -3.14
C ILE A 52 -2.20 -7.80 -3.19
N GLY A 53 -2.78 -7.83 -4.40
CA GLY A 53 -4.19 -8.16 -4.59
C GLY A 53 -5.18 -7.01 -4.41
N ILE A 54 -4.70 -5.76 -4.30
CA ILE A 54 -5.56 -4.55 -4.20
C ILE A 54 -6.01 -3.94 -5.53
N GLY A 55 -5.65 -4.54 -6.68
CA GLY A 55 -6.09 -4.04 -7.99
C GLY A 55 -5.10 -3.14 -8.75
N LYS A 56 -3.80 -3.15 -8.44
CA LYS A 56 -2.78 -2.40 -9.22
C LYS A 56 -2.80 -2.75 -10.71
N THR A 57 -2.71 -4.04 -11.04
CA THR A 57 -2.76 -4.54 -12.43
C THR A 57 -4.10 -4.19 -13.09
N THR A 58 -5.19 -4.16 -12.32
CA THR A 58 -6.51 -3.76 -12.79
C THR A 58 -6.55 -2.29 -13.23
N VAL A 59 -5.98 -1.39 -12.42
CA VAL A 59 -5.83 0.03 -12.78
C VAL A 59 -4.98 0.18 -14.04
N LEU A 60 -3.84 -0.52 -14.13
CA LEU A 60 -2.99 -0.49 -15.32
C LEU A 60 -3.72 -0.97 -16.57
N ASN A 61 -4.42 -2.10 -16.50
CA ASN A 61 -5.16 -2.64 -17.63
C ASN A 61 -6.27 -1.70 -18.08
N THR A 62 -6.95 -1.04 -17.14
CA THR A 62 -7.96 -0.02 -17.43
C THR A 62 -7.33 1.16 -18.18
N VAL A 63 -6.19 1.67 -17.70
CA VAL A 63 -5.45 2.73 -18.39
C VAL A 63 -5.07 2.28 -19.80
N LEU A 64 -4.46 1.12 -19.95
CA LEU A 64 -4.00 0.57 -21.23
C LEU A 64 -5.13 0.42 -22.25
N HIS A 65 -6.30 -0.05 -21.83
CA HIS A 65 -7.47 -0.20 -22.70
C HIS A 65 -8.03 1.16 -23.16
N GLU A 66 -7.80 2.22 -22.38
CA GLU A 66 -8.26 3.58 -22.70
C GLU A 66 -7.19 4.43 -23.42
N LEU A 67 -5.97 3.92 -23.62
CA LEU A 67 -4.95 4.60 -24.41
C LEU A 67 -5.29 4.50 -25.90
N GLY A 68 -5.16 5.61 -26.62
CA GLY A 68 -5.34 5.65 -28.07
C GLY A 68 -4.10 5.20 -28.86
N ASP A 69 -4.23 5.21 -30.18
CA ASP A 69 -3.19 4.80 -31.14
C ASP A 69 -1.93 5.68 -31.12
N GLU A 70 -1.98 6.83 -30.45
CA GLU A 70 -0.85 7.71 -30.19
C GLU A 70 0.14 7.14 -29.17
N TYR A 71 -0.19 6.05 -28.48
CA TYR A 71 0.70 5.38 -27.53
C TYR A 71 1.23 4.05 -28.09
N VAL A 72 2.50 3.76 -27.79
CA VAL A 72 3.13 2.46 -28.08
C VAL A 72 3.63 1.88 -26.77
N THR A 73 3.09 0.74 -26.37
CA THR A 73 3.30 0.19 -25.03
C THR A 73 4.16 -1.05 -25.06
N ALA A 74 5.09 -1.17 -24.13
CA ALA A 74 5.74 -2.44 -23.77
C ALA A 74 5.41 -2.78 -22.32
N ASN A 75 4.94 -4.00 -22.06
CA ASN A 75 4.61 -4.48 -20.72
C ASN A 75 5.60 -5.56 -20.29
N LEU A 76 6.24 -5.35 -19.14
CA LEU A 76 7.14 -6.29 -18.50
C LEU A 76 6.48 -6.79 -17.21
N THR A 77 6.11 -8.07 -17.19
CA THR A 77 5.53 -8.74 -16.01
C THR A 77 6.55 -9.56 -15.21
N HIS A 78 7.67 -9.93 -15.84
CA HIS A 78 8.76 -10.67 -15.20
C HIS A 78 9.89 -9.70 -14.86
N THR A 79 10.14 -9.46 -13.57
CA THR A 79 11.08 -8.42 -13.09
C THR A 79 12.32 -8.94 -12.39
N THR A 80 12.49 -10.26 -12.26
CA THR A 80 13.75 -10.88 -11.82
C THR A 80 14.76 -10.92 -12.98
N LEU A 81 15.09 -9.75 -13.52
CA LEU A 81 15.96 -9.59 -14.68
C LEU A 81 17.22 -8.81 -14.29
N SER A 82 18.36 -9.23 -14.84
CA SER A 82 19.54 -8.37 -14.90
C SER A 82 19.29 -7.17 -15.81
N HIS A 83 20.14 -6.14 -15.70
CA HIS A 83 20.03 -4.95 -16.56
C HIS A 83 20.17 -5.26 -18.06
N ILE A 84 20.86 -6.34 -18.45
CA ILE A 84 20.95 -6.75 -19.87
C ILE A 84 19.68 -7.48 -20.30
N GLU A 85 19.19 -8.40 -19.47
CA GLU A 85 17.94 -9.14 -19.74
C GLU A 85 16.73 -8.21 -19.79
N LEU A 86 16.72 -7.14 -18.98
CA LEU A 86 15.72 -6.07 -19.07
C LEU A 86 15.70 -5.45 -20.47
N LEU A 87 16.86 -5.05 -21.01
CA LEU A 87 16.94 -4.45 -22.34
C LEU A 87 16.52 -5.44 -23.44
N GLN A 88 16.87 -6.71 -23.30
CA GLN A 88 16.44 -7.77 -24.20
C GLN A 88 14.91 -7.99 -24.15
N ALA A 89 14.33 -7.98 -22.95
CA ALA A 89 12.90 -8.09 -22.73
C ALA A 89 12.15 -6.90 -23.34
N LEU A 90 12.68 -5.68 -23.22
CA LEU A 90 12.12 -4.50 -23.88
C LEU A 90 12.16 -4.62 -25.39
N CYS A 91 13.30 -5.02 -25.98
CA CYS A 91 13.38 -5.27 -27.42
C CYS A 91 12.33 -6.29 -27.88
N SER A 92 12.17 -7.39 -27.13
CA SER A 92 11.16 -8.41 -27.38
C SER A 92 9.73 -7.85 -27.31
N ALA A 93 9.42 -7.08 -26.26
CA ALA A 93 8.11 -6.50 -26.04
C ALA A 93 7.70 -5.51 -27.15
N PHE A 94 8.67 -4.84 -27.77
CA PHE A 94 8.44 -3.98 -28.94
C PHE A 94 8.50 -4.73 -30.29
N GLY A 95 8.61 -6.06 -30.28
CA GLY A 95 8.61 -6.89 -31.49
C GLY A 95 9.93 -6.88 -32.28
N MET A 96 11.03 -6.46 -31.66
CA MET A 96 12.34 -6.40 -32.31
C MET A 96 13.10 -7.73 -32.13
N PRO A 97 13.45 -8.43 -33.23
CA PRO A 97 14.21 -9.67 -33.13
C PRO A 97 15.66 -9.32 -32.79
N ASN A 98 16.21 -9.75 -31.64
CA ASN A 98 17.67 -9.96 -31.36
C ASN A 98 17.98 -9.99 -29.85
N TYR A 99 18.03 -11.19 -29.25
CA TYR A 99 18.09 -11.38 -27.78
C TYR A 99 19.47 -11.74 -27.20
N THR A 100 20.52 -11.82 -28.00
CA THR A 100 21.89 -12.19 -27.55
C THR A 100 22.94 -11.13 -27.84
N ARG A 101 22.51 -9.92 -28.22
CA ARG A 101 23.42 -8.82 -28.54
C ARG A 101 24.03 -8.20 -27.28
N LYS A 102 25.22 -7.61 -27.47
CA LYS A 102 25.87 -6.80 -26.43
C LYS A 102 24.98 -5.61 -26.05
N LYS A 103 25.06 -5.19 -24.79
CA LYS A 103 24.30 -4.06 -24.21
C LYS A 103 24.23 -2.82 -25.11
N VAL A 104 25.36 -2.39 -25.67
CA VAL A 104 25.43 -1.19 -26.52
C VAL A 104 24.47 -1.29 -27.72
N LEU A 105 24.46 -2.45 -28.40
CA LEU A 105 23.57 -2.66 -29.55
C LEU A 105 22.10 -2.70 -29.16
N LEU A 106 21.77 -3.20 -27.96
CA LEU A 106 20.39 -3.19 -27.45
C LEU A 106 19.92 -1.75 -27.19
N LEU A 107 20.78 -0.94 -26.56
CA LEU A 107 20.50 0.48 -26.31
C LEU A 107 20.34 1.28 -27.61
N ASP A 108 21.24 1.06 -28.59
CA ASP A 108 21.14 1.72 -29.90
C ASP A 108 19.85 1.34 -30.62
N THR A 109 19.48 0.06 -30.59
CA THR A 109 18.24 -0.45 -31.20
C THR A 109 17.00 0.19 -30.55
N LEU A 110 16.94 0.23 -29.21
CA LEU A 110 15.83 0.87 -28.49
C LEU A 110 15.77 2.38 -28.77
N ARG A 111 16.92 3.06 -28.82
CA ARG A 111 16.99 4.49 -29.11
C ARG A 111 16.49 4.82 -30.52
N GLU A 112 16.92 4.06 -31.52
CA GLU A 112 16.45 4.22 -32.90
C GLU A 112 14.95 4.00 -32.99
N PHE A 113 14.44 2.95 -32.34
CA PHE A 113 13.01 2.67 -32.28
C PHE A 113 12.22 3.81 -31.63
N PHE A 114 12.64 4.32 -30.46
CA PHE A 114 11.95 5.42 -29.77
C PHE A 114 11.93 6.70 -30.62
N MET A 115 13.04 7.02 -31.28
CA MET A 115 13.12 8.18 -32.17
C MET A 115 12.19 8.03 -33.39
N GLU A 116 12.07 6.81 -33.93
CA GLU A 116 11.17 6.53 -35.04
C GLU A 116 9.69 6.64 -34.63
N GLN A 117 9.31 6.07 -33.49
CA GLN A 117 7.95 6.25 -32.94
C GLN A 117 7.64 7.73 -32.70
N ASN A 118 8.61 8.49 -32.18
CA ASN A 118 8.46 9.92 -31.97
C ASN A 118 8.23 10.69 -33.28
N LYS A 119 8.93 10.36 -34.38
CA LYS A 119 8.71 10.99 -35.69
C LYS A 119 7.29 10.75 -36.21
N GLN A 120 6.71 9.61 -35.88
CA GLN A 120 5.32 9.25 -36.20
C GLN A 120 4.31 9.91 -35.24
N GLY A 121 4.76 10.78 -34.33
CA GLY A 121 3.92 11.46 -33.35
C GLY A 121 3.56 10.61 -32.13
N LYS A 122 4.05 9.37 -32.06
CA LYS A 122 3.69 8.43 -30.99
C LYS A 122 4.48 8.67 -29.71
N HIS A 123 3.89 8.26 -28.60
CA HIS A 123 4.48 8.30 -27.26
C HIS A 123 4.77 6.87 -26.79
N VAL A 124 6.02 6.61 -26.40
CA VAL A 124 6.41 5.28 -25.92
C VAL A 124 6.13 5.17 -24.44
N VAL A 125 5.43 4.12 -24.01
CA VAL A 125 5.14 3.83 -22.61
C VAL A 125 5.71 2.46 -22.25
N ILE A 126 6.61 2.44 -21.28
CA ILE A 126 7.16 1.20 -20.73
C ILE A 126 6.47 0.94 -19.40
N ILE A 127 5.79 -0.19 -19.28
CA ILE A 127 5.11 -0.62 -18.06
C ILE A 127 5.93 -1.75 -17.45
N VAL A 128 6.23 -1.63 -16.17
CA VAL A 128 6.96 -2.63 -15.40
C VAL A 128 6.12 -2.98 -14.18
N ASP A 129 5.54 -4.18 -14.17
CA ASP A 129 4.79 -4.70 -13.02
C ASP A 129 5.73 -5.43 -12.05
N GLU A 130 5.41 -5.41 -10.76
CA GLU A 130 6.27 -5.92 -9.68
C GLU A 130 7.72 -5.36 -9.72
N ALA A 131 7.85 -4.05 -9.97
CA ALA A 131 9.12 -3.35 -10.16
C ALA A 131 10.05 -3.39 -8.93
N GLN A 132 9.56 -3.73 -7.74
CA GLN A 132 10.40 -3.90 -6.54
C GLN A 132 11.40 -5.06 -6.68
N ASN A 133 11.19 -5.99 -7.62
CA ASN A 133 12.14 -7.08 -7.89
C ASN A 133 13.27 -6.66 -8.84
N LEU A 134 13.21 -5.47 -9.44
CA LEU A 134 14.30 -4.97 -10.28
C LEU A 134 15.53 -4.62 -9.44
N SER A 135 16.70 -4.99 -9.96
CA SER A 135 17.96 -4.55 -9.40
C SER A 135 18.17 -3.03 -9.61
N ALA A 136 18.92 -2.38 -8.71
CA ALA A 136 19.27 -0.96 -8.87
C ALA A 136 19.93 -0.63 -10.23
N PRO A 137 20.84 -1.46 -10.78
CA PRO A 137 21.34 -1.26 -12.14
C PRO A 137 20.25 -1.29 -13.22
N ALA A 138 19.23 -2.14 -13.09
CA ALA A 138 18.12 -2.22 -14.05
C ALA A 138 17.22 -0.97 -13.97
N LEU A 139 16.93 -0.46 -12.77
CA LEU A 139 16.21 0.80 -12.58
C LEU A 139 16.99 2.00 -13.15
N GLU A 140 18.31 1.98 -13.04
CA GLU A 140 19.17 3.01 -13.65
C GLU A 140 19.14 2.96 -15.18
N GLU A 141 19.08 1.77 -15.81
CA GLU A 141 18.86 1.67 -17.26
C GLU A 141 17.52 2.27 -17.67
N LEU A 142 16.43 1.99 -16.94
CA LEU A 142 15.13 2.63 -17.19
C LEU A 142 15.23 4.15 -17.08
N ARG A 143 15.93 4.65 -16.06
CA ARG A 143 16.19 6.09 -15.90
C ARG A 143 16.93 6.67 -17.10
N LEU A 144 17.97 6.02 -17.58
CA LEU A 144 18.74 6.44 -18.76
C LEU A 144 17.88 6.41 -20.03
N LEU A 145 17.06 5.38 -20.23
CA LEU A 145 16.14 5.29 -21.38
C LEU A 145 15.10 6.42 -21.36
N SER A 146 14.59 6.81 -20.18
CA SER A 146 13.67 7.96 -20.04
C SER A 146 14.31 9.30 -20.43
N CYS A 147 15.64 9.38 -20.48
CA CYS A 147 16.37 10.58 -20.91
C CYS A 147 16.46 10.70 -22.43
N ILE A 148 16.03 9.70 -23.19
CA ILE A 148 15.92 9.79 -24.64
C ILE A 148 14.74 10.69 -24.94
N ASP A 149 15.03 11.94 -25.30
CA ASP A 149 14.04 12.96 -25.63
C ASP A 149 14.47 13.81 -26.82
N THR A 150 13.58 14.70 -27.24
CA THR A 150 13.89 15.78 -28.18
C THR A 150 13.94 17.10 -27.41
N ALA A 151 14.47 18.16 -28.02
CA ALA A 151 14.47 19.50 -27.42
C ALA A 151 13.06 20.01 -27.04
N GLU A 152 12.02 19.48 -27.70
CA GLU A 152 10.65 19.98 -27.58
C GLU A 152 9.74 19.07 -26.75
N ARG A 153 10.01 17.76 -26.70
CA ARG A 153 9.13 16.78 -26.03
C ARG A 153 9.83 15.52 -25.54
N LYS A 154 9.29 14.96 -24.46
CA LYS A 154 9.64 13.63 -23.94
C LYS A 154 9.09 12.54 -24.87
N ILE A 155 9.91 11.53 -25.12
CA ILE A 155 9.56 10.42 -26.03
C ILE A 155 9.07 9.20 -25.25
N VAL A 156 9.61 8.99 -24.05
CA VAL A 156 9.40 7.79 -23.24
C VAL A 156 8.86 8.16 -21.86
N SER A 157 7.75 7.55 -21.48
CA SER A 157 7.24 7.48 -20.11
C SER A 157 7.38 6.07 -19.56
N ILE A 158 7.72 5.96 -18.29
CA ILE A 158 7.90 4.68 -17.60
C ILE A 158 6.89 4.62 -16.44
N VAL A 159 6.05 3.59 -16.46
CA VAL A 159 5.10 3.29 -15.39
C VAL A 159 5.62 2.10 -14.59
N LEU A 160 6.01 2.36 -13.34
CA LEU A 160 6.48 1.33 -12.41
C LEU A 160 5.34 0.97 -11.46
N THR A 161 4.98 -0.30 -11.37
CA THR A 161 4.02 -0.78 -10.39
C THR A 161 4.63 -1.80 -9.47
N GLY A 162 4.24 -1.79 -8.21
CA GLY A 162 4.84 -2.70 -7.25
C GLY A 162 4.24 -2.64 -5.86
N GLN A 163 4.89 -3.36 -4.95
CA GLN A 163 4.54 -3.40 -3.54
C GLN A 163 5.06 -2.15 -2.81
N ARG A 164 4.72 -1.97 -1.53
CA ARG A 164 5.15 -0.79 -0.76
C ARG A 164 6.67 -0.63 -0.70
N GLY A 165 7.42 -1.74 -0.66
CA GLY A 165 8.88 -1.70 -0.70
C GLY A 165 9.49 -1.08 -1.96
N LEU A 166 8.71 -0.87 -3.04
CA LEU A 166 9.18 -0.11 -4.20
C LEU A 166 9.49 1.36 -3.84
N ASP A 167 8.73 1.96 -2.91
CA ASP A 167 9.00 3.33 -2.45
C ASP A 167 10.40 3.40 -1.80
N ASP A 168 10.75 2.41 -0.96
CA ASP A 168 12.07 2.33 -0.31
C ASP A 168 13.21 2.16 -1.31
N VAL A 169 13.01 1.30 -2.33
CA VAL A 169 13.98 1.12 -3.41
C VAL A 169 14.21 2.45 -4.15
N VAL A 170 13.15 3.14 -4.54
CA VAL A 170 13.23 4.40 -5.29
C VAL A 170 13.80 5.54 -4.45
N ASP A 171 13.54 5.55 -3.14
CA ASP A 171 14.05 6.56 -2.22
C ASP A 171 15.49 6.29 -1.73
N SER A 172 16.07 5.16 -2.14
CA SER A 172 17.46 4.83 -1.86
C SER A 172 18.43 5.90 -2.42
N PRO A 173 19.57 6.16 -1.73
CA PRO A 173 20.52 7.19 -2.15
C PRO A 173 21.04 7.02 -3.59
N GLY A 174 21.15 5.77 -4.06
CA GLY A 174 21.62 5.44 -5.41
C GLY A 174 20.64 5.82 -6.54
N LEU A 175 19.36 6.04 -6.23
CA LEU A 175 18.32 6.35 -7.21
C LEU A 175 17.74 7.77 -7.07
N ALA A 176 18.47 8.68 -6.40
CA ALA A 176 18.02 10.06 -6.19
C ALA A 176 17.61 10.78 -7.49
N GLN A 177 18.27 10.47 -8.62
CA GLN A 177 17.94 11.03 -9.94
C GLN A 177 16.61 10.50 -10.50
N LEU A 178 16.27 9.23 -10.26
CA LEU A 178 14.98 8.66 -10.63
C LEU A 178 13.88 9.26 -9.76
N ARG A 179 14.13 9.37 -8.45
CA ARG A 179 13.20 10.00 -7.49
C ARG A 179 12.83 11.43 -7.88
N GLN A 180 13.79 12.26 -8.30
CA GLN A 180 13.50 13.63 -8.75
C GLN A 180 12.65 13.68 -10.04
N ARG A 181 12.62 12.59 -10.82
CA ARG A 181 11.83 12.48 -12.05
C ARG A 181 10.49 11.78 -11.85
N SER A 182 10.26 11.12 -10.71
CA SER A 182 8.96 10.54 -10.35
C SER A 182 8.00 11.65 -9.94
N ARG A 183 7.31 12.26 -10.91
CA ARG A 183 6.35 13.35 -10.69
C ARG A 183 5.05 12.85 -10.07
N LEU A 184 4.60 11.67 -10.47
CA LEU A 184 3.41 11.04 -9.95
C LEU A 184 3.78 9.77 -9.18
N ARG A 185 3.47 9.75 -7.88
CA ARG A 185 3.43 8.53 -7.06
C ARG A 185 2.01 8.35 -6.54
N GLN A 186 1.37 7.28 -6.96
CA GLN A 186 0.03 6.92 -6.56
C GLN A 186 0.08 5.70 -5.65
N ARG A 187 -0.40 5.82 -4.42
CA ARG A 187 -0.63 4.67 -3.56
C ARG A 187 -2.07 4.22 -3.71
N LEU A 188 -2.25 2.91 -3.87
CA LEU A 188 -3.53 2.22 -3.72
C LEU A 188 -3.54 1.59 -2.33
N ASP A 189 -4.65 1.75 -1.63
CA ASP A 189 -4.88 1.17 -0.30
C ASP A 189 -5.92 0.06 -0.39
N ALA A 190 -6.02 -0.72 0.68
CA ALA A 190 -7.06 -1.73 0.79
C ALA A 190 -8.45 -1.07 0.95
N LEU A 191 -9.50 -1.83 0.64
CA LEU A 191 -10.88 -1.35 0.81
C LEU A 191 -11.14 -1.07 2.28
N ASN A 192 -11.85 0.02 2.58
CA ASN A 192 -12.40 0.19 3.93
C ASN A 192 -13.60 -0.75 4.15
N GLU A 193 -14.17 -0.75 5.35
CA GLU A 193 -15.29 -1.63 5.71
C GLU A 193 -16.49 -1.42 4.78
N ASP A 194 -16.95 -0.19 4.59
CA ASP A 194 -18.09 0.14 3.71
C ASP A 194 -17.82 -0.28 2.25
N GLU A 195 -16.61 0.00 1.76
CA GLU A 195 -16.19 -0.43 0.42
C GLU A 195 -16.11 -1.96 0.29
N THR A 196 -15.82 -2.68 1.37
CA THR A 196 -15.82 -4.16 1.39
C THR A 196 -17.24 -4.71 1.27
N PHE A 197 -18.21 -4.10 1.95
CA PHE A 197 -19.63 -4.40 1.77
C PHE A 197 -20.07 -4.18 0.32
N ASP A 198 -19.75 -3.02 -0.24
CA ASP A 198 -20.11 -2.67 -1.61
C ASP A 198 -19.44 -3.59 -2.63
N TYR A 199 -18.18 -3.98 -2.37
CA TYR A 199 -17.44 -4.93 -3.20
C TYR A 199 -18.09 -6.32 -3.23
N ILE A 200 -18.43 -6.89 -2.06
CA ILE A 200 -19.12 -8.18 -1.97
C ILE A 200 -20.49 -8.11 -2.64
N ARG A 201 -21.25 -7.04 -2.40
CA ARG A 201 -22.56 -6.81 -3.03
C ARG A 201 -22.44 -6.72 -4.55
N HIS A 202 -21.44 -5.99 -5.04
CA HIS A 202 -21.18 -5.88 -6.48
C HIS A 202 -20.88 -7.25 -7.09
N ARG A 203 -19.96 -8.03 -6.52
CA ARG A 203 -19.61 -9.35 -7.08
C ARG A 203 -20.81 -10.31 -7.08
N LEU A 204 -21.60 -10.33 -6.01
CA LEU A 204 -22.81 -11.17 -5.97
C LEU A 204 -23.86 -10.70 -6.97
N SER A 205 -24.08 -9.39 -7.11
CA SER A 205 -25.00 -8.83 -8.10
C SER A 205 -24.63 -9.22 -9.53
N VAL A 206 -23.32 -9.21 -9.88
CA VAL A 206 -22.84 -9.65 -11.20
C VAL A 206 -23.13 -11.14 -11.45
N ALA A 207 -23.13 -11.96 -10.40
CA ALA A 207 -23.52 -13.37 -10.43
C ALA A 207 -25.03 -13.60 -10.24
N ASN A 208 -25.85 -12.54 -10.33
CA ASN A 208 -27.31 -12.55 -10.12
C ASN A 208 -27.75 -13.00 -8.71
N GLY A 209 -26.90 -12.77 -7.71
CA GLY A 209 -27.17 -13.04 -6.30
C GLY A 209 -27.48 -11.78 -5.47
N ASP A 210 -28.12 -12.00 -4.31
CA ASP A 210 -28.39 -10.97 -3.31
C ASP A 210 -27.47 -11.17 -2.09
N ALA A 211 -26.59 -10.19 -1.85
CA ALA A 211 -25.65 -10.23 -0.73
C ALA A 211 -26.34 -10.30 0.63
N ASP A 212 -27.46 -9.60 0.81
CA ASP A 212 -28.16 -9.55 2.10
C ASP A 212 -28.90 -10.87 2.40
N GLN A 213 -29.17 -11.67 1.36
CA GLN A 213 -29.70 -13.02 1.49
C GLN A 213 -28.61 -14.07 1.73
N ILE A 214 -27.38 -13.85 1.26
CA ILE A 214 -26.32 -14.86 1.28
C ILE A 214 -25.37 -14.66 2.47
N PHE A 215 -25.12 -13.42 2.90
CA PHE A 215 -24.21 -13.09 3.98
C PHE A 215 -24.92 -12.33 5.10
N GLU A 216 -24.57 -12.66 6.35
CA GLU A 216 -24.88 -11.79 7.48
C GLU A 216 -23.94 -10.58 7.50
N PRO A 217 -24.40 -9.39 7.94
CA PRO A 217 -23.53 -8.22 8.05
C PRO A 217 -22.30 -8.48 8.92
N GLU A 218 -22.45 -9.21 10.01
CA GLU A 218 -21.36 -9.59 10.92
C GLU A 218 -20.31 -10.46 10.24
N ALA A 219 -20.72 -11.36 9.33
CA ALA A 219 -19.80 -12.18 8.54
C ALA A 219 -18.97 -11.32 7.58
N ILE A 220 -19.59 -10.33 6.92
CA ILE A 220 -18.87 -9.40 6.03
C ILE A 220 -17.86 -8.54 6.82
N ARG A 221 -18.24 -8.05 8.01
CA ARG A 221 -17.30 -7.33 8.89
C ARG A 221 -16.11 -8.20 9.27
N GLU A 222 -16.36 -9.47 9.58
CA GLU A 222 -15.28 -10.39 9.92
C GLU A 222 -14.39 -10.71 8.72
N ILE A 223 -14.97 -10.88 7.51
CA ILE A 223 -14.21 -10.99 6.27
C ILE A 223 -13.34 -9.75 6.05
N HIS A 224 -13.89 -8.54 6.24
CA HIS A 224 -13.12 -7.29 6.14
C HIS A 224 -11.94 -7.30 7.13
N ARG A 225 -12.21 -7.65 8.40
CA ARG A 225 -11.20 -7.71 9.46
C ARG A 225 -10.09 -8.72 9.15
N LEU A 226 -10.44 -9.91 8.64
CA LEU A 226 -9.49 -11.00 8.34
C LEU A 226 -8.71 -10.77 7.04
N SER A 227 -9.31 -10.07 6.09
CA SER A 227 -8.70 -9.72 4.81
C SER A 227 -7.95 -8.39 4.83
N PHE A 228 -8.11 -7.59 5.89
CA PHE A 228 -7.71 -6.19 5.93
C PHE A 228 -8.23 -5.36 4.75
N GLY A 229 -9.40 -5.74 4.20
CA GLY A 229 -9.96 -5.10 3.02
C GLY A 229 -9.26 -5.43 1.70
N ILE A 230 -8.36 -6.42 1.67
CA ILE A 230 -7.64 -6.81 0.44
C ILE A 230 -8.58 -7.66 -0.44
N PRO A 231 -8.96 -7.20 -1.65
CA PRO A 231 -9.90 -7.89 -2.54
C PRO A 231 -9.59 -9.36 -2.81
N ARG A 232 -8.32 -9.69 -3.05
CA ARG A 232 -7.90 -11.09 -3.26
C ARG A 232 -8.20 -11.98 -2.05
N LEU A 233 -7.98 -11.49 -0.83
CA LEU A 233 -8.26 -12.25 0.38
C LEU A 233 -9.76 -12.30 0.68
N ILE A 234 -10.49 -11.20 0.45
CA ILE A 234 -11.95 -11.17 0.52
C ILE A 234 -12.53 -12.27 -0.36
N ASN A 235 -12.05 -12.38 -1.59
CA ASN A 235 -12.49 -13.40 -2.53
C ASN A 235 -12.22 -14.82 -2.01
N THR A 236 -11.02 -15.07 -1.48
CA THR A 236 -10.67 -16.39 -0.94
C THR A 236 -11.55 -16.77 0.25
N LEU A 237 -11.75 -15.86 1.21
CA LEU A 237 -12.59 -16.10 2.37
C LEU A 237 -14.05 -16.32 1.95
N ALA A 238 -14.59 -15.47 1.08
CA ALA A 238 -15.97 -15.54 0.64
C ALA A 238 -16.25 -16.79 -0.21
N ASP A 239 -15.38 -17.15 -1.15
CA ASP A 239 -15.53 -18.38 -1.95
C ASP A 239 -15.52 -19.63 -1.07
N THR A 240 -14.59 -19.68 -0.10
CA THR A 240 -14.49 -20.80 0.83
C THR A 240 -15.70 -20.88 1.77
N ALA A 241 -16.18 -19.73 2.26
CA ALA A 241 -17.38 -19.67 3.10
C ALA A 241 -18.63 -20.16 2.36
N LEU A 242 -18.82 -19.78 1.10
CA LEU A 242 -19.94 -20.30 0.30
C LEU A 242 -19.83 -21.81 0.08
N MET A 243 -18.62 -22.32 -0.19
CA MET A 243 -18.41 -23.77 -0.29
C MET A 243 -18.74 -24.49 1.02
N SER A 244 -18.28 -23.97 2.17
CA SER A 244 -18.52 -24.54 3.49
C SER A 244 -20.01 -24.54 3.85
N CYS A 245 -20.71 -23.42 3.69
CA CYS A 245 -22.15 -23.33 3.95
C CYS A 245 -22.96 -24.30 3.08
N MET A 246 -22.58 -24.51 1.80
CA MET A 246 -23.24 -25.52 0.95
C MET A 246 -23.05 -26.94 1.51
N VAL A 247 -21.86 -27.28 2.01
CA VAL A 247 -21.57 -28.61 2.59
C VAL A 247 -22.30 -28.83 3.91
N GLU A 248 -22.44 -27.78 4.72
CA GLU A 248 -23.16 -27.80 6.00
C GLU A 248 -24.67 -27.55 5.86
N GLU A 249 -25.17 -27.42 4.63
CA GLU A 249 -26.57 -27.11 4.30
C GLU A 249 -27.12 -25.84 4.98
N GLN A 250 -26.26 -24.82 5.14
CA GLN A 250 -26.63 -23.51 5.68
C GLN A 250 -27.07 -22.52 4.59
N GLU A 251 -28.21 -21.87 4.80
CA GLU A 251 -28.77 -20.90 3.86
C GLU A 251 -28.02 -19.56 3.80
N LYS A 252 -27.26 -19.23 4.85
CA LYS A 252 -26.47 -17.98 4.96
C LYS A 252 -25.09 -18.21 5.53
N VAL A 253 -24.14 -17.39 5.09
CA VAL A 253 -22.82 -17.27 5.69
C VAL A 253 -22.91 -16.41 6.95
N THR A 254 -22.78 -17.05 8.12
CA THR A 254 -22.77 -16.40 9.43
C THR A 254 -21.35 -16.14 9.92
N LEU A 255 -21.22 -15.42 11.05
CA LEU A 255 -19.92 -15.22 11.70
C LEU A 255 -19.27 -16.56 12.09
N GLU A 256 -20.05 -17.52 12.59
CA GLU A 256 -19.57 -18.85 12.98
C GLU A 256 -19.05 -19.65 11.78
N ALA A 257 -19.69 -19.52 10.61
CA ALA A 257 -19.20 -20.13 9.38
C ALA A 257 -17.82 -19.57 8.98
N ILE A 258 -17.60 -18.27 9.14
CA ILE A 258 -16.29 -17.65 8.89
C ILE A 258 -15.24 -18.14 9.89
N ASP A 259 -15.57 -18.26 11.17
CA ASP A 259 -14.67 -18.82 12.19
C ASP A 259 -14.26 -20.27 11.85
N ALA A 260 -15.18 -21.09 11.32
CA ALA A 260 -14.90 -22.45 10.86
C ALA A 260 -13.98 -22.47 9.64
N VAL A 261 -14.25 -21.62 8.64
CA VAL A 261 -13.40 -21.46 7.44
C VAL A 261 -11.98 -21.07 7.80
N VAL A 262 -11.81 -20.17 8.77
CA VAL A 262 -10.49 -19.75 9.27
C VAL A 262 -9.71 -20.93 9.84
N GLN A 263 -10.36 -21.82 10.60
CA GLN A 263 -9.73 -23.01 11.15
C GLN A 263 -9.38 -24.03 10.05
N GLU A 264 -10.28 -24.25 9.09
CA GLU A 264 -10.11 -25.19 7.99
C GLU A 264 -8.97 -24.77 7.06
N LEU A 265 -8.98 -23.51 6.63
CA LEU A 265 -7.93 -22.94 5.79
C LEU A 265 -6.58 -22.83 6.51
N ARG A 266 -6.54 -23.11 7.83
CA ARG A 266 -5.43 -22.75 8.71
C ARG A 266 -4.98 -21.34 8.42
N TRP A 267 -5.94 -20.42 8.36
CA TRP A 267 -5.74 -19.08 7.82
C TRP A 267 -4.60 -18.40 8.58
N GLN A 268 -3.46 -18.30 7.91
CA GLN A 268 -2.27 -17.65 8.43
C GLN A 268 -2.42 -16.14 8.24
N TRP A 269 -2.09 -15.42 9.29
CA TRP A 269 -2.09 -13.96 9.29
C TRP A 269 -1.16 -13.46 8.19
N PHE A 270 -1.51 -12.35 7.55
CA PHE A 270 -0.80 -11.78 6.40
C PHE A 270 0.70 -11.52 6.69
N GLU A 271 1.12 -11.53 7.95
CA GLU A 271 2.49 -11.39 8.43
C GLU A 271 3.40 -12.61 8.17
N ASP A 272 2.89 -13.84 8.04
CA ASP A 272 3.75 -15.03 7.86
C ASP A 272 4.51 -15.03 6.51
N ARG A 273 3.99 -14.33 5.49
CA ARG A 273 4.61 -14.31 4.15
C ARG A 273 5.84 -13.41 4.03
N ASP A 274 5.90 -12.34 4.84
CA ASP A 274 7.11 -11.50 4.92
C ASP A 274 8.17 -12.16 5.82
N GLN A 275 7.76 -12.99 6.78
CA GLN A 275 8.67 -13.83 7.58
C GLN A 275 9.31 -14.95 6.76
N GLU A 276 8.58 -15.67 5.91
CA GLU A 276 9.17 -16.76 5.10
C GLU A 276 10.22 -16.28 4.08
N LYS A 277 10.11 -15.06 3.56
CA LYS A 277 11.13 -14.46 2.68
C LYS A 277 12.36 -13.96 3.44
N SER A 278 12.20 -13.60 4.71
CA SER A 278 13.32 -13.20 5.57
C SER A 278 14.04 -14.42 6.18
N LEU A 279 13.38 -15.58 6.26
CA LEU A 279 13.94 -16.86 6.75
C LEU A 279 14.74 -17.67 5.72
N GLN A 280 14.79 -17.26 4.44
CA GLN A 280 15.58 -17.93 3.38
C GLN A 280 16.90 -17.24 3.03
N LYS A 281 17.36 -16.27 3.82
CA LYS A 281 18.72 -15.72 3.71
C LYS A 281 19.55 -16.09 4.94
N GLU A 282 20.32 -17.16 4.82
CA GLU A 282 21.52 -17.36 5.64
C GLU A 282 22.70 -17.76 4.75
N PRO A 283 23.96 -17.52 5.18
CA PRO A 283 24.42 -16.39 5.99
C PRO A 283 25.69 -15.79 5.38
N GLU A 284 25.83 -14.47 5.36
CA GLU A 284 27.17 -13.89 5.25
C GLU A 284 27.28 -12.57 6.01
N THR A 285 28.21 -12.58 6.96
CA THR A 285 28.69 -11.51 7.85
C THR A 285 27.82 -11.17 9.06
N ALA A 286 28.19 -11.82 10.17
CA ALA A 286 27.86 -11.43 11.53
C ALA A 286 28.29 -9.98 11.82
N ALA A 287 27.30 -9.14 12.14
CA ALA A 287 27.46 -7.95 12.97
C ALA A 287 26.12 -7.66 13.67
N GLN A 288 25.97 -8.22 14.88
CA GLN A 288 25.10 -7.79 15.98
C GLN A 288 23.76 -7.11 15.58
N GLN A 289 22.74 -7.91 15.29
CA GLN A 289 21.35 -7.46 15.41
C GLN A 289 20.87 -7.80 16.83
N SER A 290 20.59 -6.76 17.60
CA SER A 290 19.89 -6.80 18.88
C SER A 290 18.47 -7.31 18.62
N GLU A 291 18.12 -8.49 19.13
CA GLU A 291 16.72 -8.94 19.16
C GLU A 291 15.92 -7.93 19.98
N THR A 292 15.06 -7.14 19.34
CA THR A 292 14.28 -6.10 20.01
C THR A 292 13.17 -6.75 20.84
N ALA A 293 13.50 -7.16 22.05
CA ALA A 293 12.53 -7.69 23.00
C ALA A 293 11.70 -6.55 23.61
N ILE A 294 10.43 -6.85 23.89
CA ILE A 294 9.57 -5.99 24.70
C ILE A 294 9.18 -6.65 26.00
N ASN A 295 8.90 -5.81 26.99
CA ASN A 295 8.29 -6.19 28.25
C ASN A 295 6.92 -5.51 28.36
N LEU A 296 5.87 -6.32 28.50
CA LEU A 296 4.52 -5.90 28.78
C LEU A 296 4.22 -6.18 30.24
N THR A 297 4.12 -5.14 31.06
CA THR A 297 3.79 -5.28 32.49
C THR A 297 2.34 -4.89 32.72
N VAL A 298 1.53 -5.85 33.17
CA VAL A 298 0.09 -5.70 33.35
C VAL A 298 -0.23 -5.29 34.78
N PHE A 299 -1.04 -4.24 34.93
CA PHE A 299 -1.55 -3.72 36.19
C PHE A 299 -3.07 -3.73 36.20
N ARG A 300 -3.67 -4.11 37.33
CA ARG A 300 -5.11 -4.01 37.60
C ARG A 300 -5.32 -3.11 38.80
N ALA A 301 -6.04 -2.00 38.63
CA ALA A 301 -6.25 -1.00 39.69
C ALA A 301 -4.95 -0.59 40.40
N GLY A 302 -3.85 -0.45 39.64
CA GLY A 302 -2.53 -0.08 40.16
C GLY A 302 -1.72 -1.20 40.81
N GLN A 303 -2.27 -2.42 40.92
CA GLN A 303 -1.55 -3.60 41.41
C GLN A 303 -0.97 -4.40 40.26
N PHE A 304 0.30 -4.82 40.38
CA PHE A 304 0.96 -5.71 39.43
C PHE A 304 0.20 -7.04 39.33
N VAL A 305 -0.03 -7.50 38.10
CA VAL A 305 -0.68 -8.78 37.80
C VAL A 305 0.35 -9.77 37.26
N GLU A 306 0.96 -9.42 36.12
CA GLU A 306 1.93 -10.27 35.43
C GLU A 306 2.84 -9.43 34.54
N GLN A 307 3.93 -10.04 34.09
CA GLN A 307 4.83 -9.46 33.10
C GLN A 307 5.11 -10.49 32.02
N VAL A 308 4.91 -10.09 30.77
CA VAL A 308 5.20 -10.92 29.59
C VAL A 308 6.34 -10.29 28.83
N ARG A 309 7.42 -11.05 28.66
CA ARG A 309 8.51 -10.68 27.75
C ARG A 309 8.30 -11.40 26.43
N SER A 310 8.37 -10.67 25.33
CA SER A 310 8.28 -11.26 23.99
C SER A 310 9.34 -10.69 23.07
N THR A 311 9.93 -11.57 22.27
CA THR A 311 10.74 -11.27 21.09
C THR A 311 10.03 -11.63 19.80
N SER A 312 8.83 -12.23 19.90
CA SER A 312 8.01 -12.66 18.78
C SER A 312 6.81 -11.73 18.62
N PHE A 313 6.58 -11.28 17.39
CA PHE A 313 5.47 -10.42 16.98
C PHE A 313 4.73 -11.09 15.82
N PRO A 314 3.40 -10.91 15.70
CA PRO A 314 2.54 -10.04 16.52
C PRO A 314 2.24 -10.65 17.90
N ILE A 315 1.77 -9.82 18.83
CA ILE A 315 1.24 -10.24 20.13
C ILE A 315 -0.24 -9.89 20.17
N VAL A 316 -1.09 -10.91 20.22
CA VAL A 316 -2.53 -10.72 20.39
C VAL A 316 -2.87 -10.66 21.88
N ILE A 317 -3.66 -9.67 22.25
CA ILE A 317 -4.13 -9.44 23.61
C ILE A 317 -5.64 -9.66 23.65
N GLY A 318 -6.13 -10.46 24.60
CA GLY A 318 -7.58 -10.61 24.78
C GLY A 318 -7.95 -11.64 25.84
N ARG A 319 -9.25 -11.80 26.10
CA ARG A 319 -9.74 -12.72 27.15
C ARG A 319 -9.76 -14.20 26.76
N SER A 320 -9.66 -14.51 25.47
CA SER A 320 -9.57 -15.90 25.02
C SER A 320 -8.22 -16.50 25.40
N ASN A 321 -8.20 -17.78 25.74
CA ASN A 321 -6.96 -18.51 26.03
C ASN A 321 -6.09 -18.78 24.79
N ALA A 322 -6.61 -18.47 23.60
CA ALA A 322 -5.90 -18.59 22.32
C ALA A 322 -5.03 -17.36 21.98
N ASN A 323 -4.96 -16.36 22.86
CA ASN A 323 -4.13 -15.17 22.65
C ASN A 323 -2.78 -15.30 23.36
N ASP A 324 -1.79 -14.53 22.90
CA ASP A 324 -0.45 -14.49 23.47
C ASP A 324 -0.43 -13.85 24.87
N LEU A 325 -1.24 -12.80 25.07
CA LEU A 325 -1.51 -12.20 26.38
C LEU A 325 -2.98 -12.41 26.77
N VAL A 326 -3.21 -13.40 27.64
CA VAL A 326 -4.54 -13.81 28.07
C VAL A 326 -4.99 -12.98 29.26
N ILE A 327 -5.96 -12.10 29.04
CA ILE A 327 -6.52 -11.24 30.08
C ILE A 327 -7.92 -11.69 30.46
N VAL A 328 -8.04 -12.44 31.56
CA VAL A 328 -9.34 -12.92 32.06
C VAL A 328 -10.11 -11.77 32.70
N ASP A 329 -10.78 -10.97 31.86
CA ASP A 329 -11.61 -9.85 32.25
C ASP A 329 -12.85 -9.73 31.34
N LYS A 330 -14.02 -9.47 31.93
CA LYS A 330 -15.27 -9.33 31.18
C LYS A 330 -15.30 -8.08 30.31
N GLN A 331 -14.51 -7.06 30.67
CA GLN A 331 -14.39 -5.81 29.91
C GLN A 331 -13.39 -5.94 28.75
N VAL A 332 -12.71 -7.08 28.62
CA VAL A 332 -11.80 -7.35 27.52
C VAL A 332 -12.48 -8.26 26.50
N SER A 333 -12.44 -7.89 25.22
CA SER A 333 -12.94 -8.74 24.12
C SER A 333 -12.15 -10.03 24.00
N ARG A 334 -12.75 -11.06 23.38
CA ARG A 334 -12.08 -12.37 23.14
C ARG A 334 -10.73 -12.19 22.48
N ARG A 335 -10.68 -11.29 21.51
CA ARG A 335 -9.49 -10.69 20.91
C ARG A 335 -9.70 -9.18 20.99
N HIS A 336 -8.82 -8.47 21.66
CA HIS A 336 -9.04 -7.07 22.02
C HIS A 336 -8.10 -6.15 21.26
N ALA A 337 -6.82 -6.46 21.28
CA ALA A 337 -5.80 -5.63 20.66
C ALA A 337 -4.69 -6.51 20.09
N LEU A 338 -3.92 -5.96 19.16
CA LEU A 338 -2.73 -6.59 18.58
C LEU A 338 -1.57 -5.61 18.65
N ILE A 339 -0.42 -6.07 19.12
CA ILE A 339 0.84 -5.32 19.08
C ILE A 339 1.73 -5.97 18.03
N ASP A 340 2.18 -5.20 17.05
CA ASP A 340 3.10 -5.64 16.00
C ASP A 340 4.39 -4.81 16.01
N CYS A 341 5.46 -5.36 15.43
CA CYS A 341 6.76 -4.71 15.29
C CYS A 341 7.16 -4.69 13.80
N ILE A 342 7.03 -3.53 13.18
CA ILE A 342 7.39 -3.34 11.77
C ILE A 342 8.67 -2.53 11.72
N SER A 343 9.77 -3.16 11.29
CA SER A 343 11.09 -2.51 11.16
C SER A 343 11.57 -1.80 12.45
N GLY A 344 11.32 -2.40 13.62
CA GLY A 344 11.67 -1.84 14.94
C GLY A 344 10.69 -0.79 15.48
N ILE A 345 9.60 -0.52 14.76
CA ILE A 345 8.53 0.38 15.19
C ILE A 345 7.37 -0.47 15.72
N PHE A 346 7.00 -0.22 16.98
CA PHE A 346 5.88 -0.91 17.61
C PHE A 346 4.57 -0.20 17.35
N VAL A 347 3.54 -0.96 16.99
CA VAL A 347 2.20 -0.45 16.71
C VAL A 347 1.17 -1.28 17.45
N ILE A 348 0.22 -0.63 18.10
CA ILE A 348 -0.97 -1.29 18.65
C ILE A 348 -2.20 -0.96 17.82
N GLU A 349 -3.03 -1.98 17.58
CA GLU A 349 -4.30 -1.88 16.88
C GLU A 349 -5.44 -2.48 17.71
N ASP A 350 -6.59 -1.79 17.75
CA ASP A 350 -7.81 -2.29 18.36
C ASP A 350 -8.49 -3.29 17.42
N LEU A 351 -8.73 -4.51 17.88
CA LEU A 351 -9.37 -5.57 17.10
C LEU A 351 -10.90 -5.48 17.19
N ASN A 352 -11.43 -4.27 16.98
CA ASN A 352 -12.83 -3.91 17.15
C ASN A 352 -13.39 -4.34 18.52
N SER A 353 -12.66 -3.97 19.57
CA SER A 353 -13.01 -4.38 20.91
C SER A 353 -14.24 -3.63 21.42
N LYS A 354 -14.99 -4.24 22.35
CA LYS A 354 -16.22 -3.64 22.87
C LYS A 354 -15.99 -2.27 23.52
N ASN A 355 -14.82 -2.07 24.14
CA ASN A 355 -14.50 -0.89 24.93
C ASN A 355 -13.41 -0.01 24.28
N GLY A 356 -12.79 -0.46 23.19
CA GLY A 356 -11.65 0.18 22.54
C GLY A 356 -10.36 0.10 23.37
N ILE A 357 -9.24 0.44 22.74
CA ILE A 357 -7.97 0.71 23.43
C ILE A 357 -7.82 2.19 23.76
N LEU A 358 -7.16 2.49 24.88
CA LEU A 358 -6.60 3.80 25.14
C LEU A 358 -5.08 3.70 25.19
N VAL A 359 -4.38 4.61 24.53
CA VAL A 359 -2.93 4.76 24.64
C VAL A 359 -2.64 6.11 25.27
N ASN A 360 -1.93 6.11 26.40
CA ASN A 360 -1.68 7.29 27.21
C ASN A 360 -2.98 8.08 27.51
N ARG A 361 -4.01 7.35 27.96
CA ARG A 361 -5.37 7.86 28.29
C ARG A 361 -6.17 8.45 27.12
N LYS A 362 -5.70 8.33 25.88
CA LYS A 362 -6.43 8.76 24.68
C LYS A 362 -6.95 7.55 23.92
N ARG A 363 -8.24 7.55 23.57
CA ARG A 363 -8.84 6.49 22.76
C ARG A 363 -8.21 6.49 21.36
N ARG A 364 -7.78 5.33 20.90
CA ARG A 364 -7.14 5.13 19.59
C ARG A 364 -7.69 3.86 18.96
N SER A 365 -7.89 3.85 17.65
CA SER A 365 -8.08 2.60 16.89
C SER A 365 -6.74 1.98 16.52
N ARG A 366 -5.71 2.82 16.33
CA ARG A 366 -4.33 2.44 16.06
C ARG A 366 -3.37 3.49 16.62
N ALA A 367 -2.23 3.07 17.16
CA ALA A 367 -1.22 3.98 17.69
C ALA A 367 0.20 3.39 17.61
N LEU A 368 1.19 4.26 17.40
CA LEU A 368 2.59 3.91 17.62
C LEU A 368 2.86 3.79 19.13
N LEU A 369 3.60 2.76 19.52
CA LEU A 369 4.05 2.54 20.89
C LEU A 369 5.52 2.92 21.05
N ARG A 370 5.81 3.63 22.13
CA ARG A 370 7.15 3.97 22.59
C ARG A 370 7.39 3.39 23.97
N SER A 371 8.64 3.04 24.28
CA SER A 371 9.01 2.59 25.62
C SER A 371 8.55 3.60 26.68
N GLY A 372 7.80 3.12 27.67
CA GLY A 372 7.13 3.91 28.71
C GLY A 372 5.65 4.20 28.46
N ASP A 373 5.11 3.90 27.27
CA ASP A 373 3.68 4.11 27.00
C ASP A 373 2.79 3.17 27.83
N THR A 374 1.61 3.69 28.19
CA THR A 374 0.58 2.91 28.89
C THR A 374 -0.60 2.63 27.98
N ILE A 375 -0.95 1.36 27.84
CA ILE A 375 -2.11 0.87 27.09
C ILE A 375 -3.20 0.49 28.10
N THR A 376 -4.36 1.12 28.05
CA THR A 376 -5.49 0.79 28.91
C THR A 376 -6.54 -0.01 28.14
N LEU A 377 -6.88 -1.20 28.67
CA LEU A 377 -7.94 -2.10 28.17
C LEU A 377 -8.96 -2.33 29.30
N GLY A 378 -10.11 -1.66 29.24
CA GLY A 378 -11.10 -1.72 30.33
C GLY A 378 -10.55 -1.13 31.63
N GLN A 379 -10.33 -1.97 32.65
CA GLN A 379 -9.78 -1.57 33.97
C GLN A 379 -8.30 -1.93 34.17
N LEU A 380 -7.64 -2.37 33.09
CA LEU A 380 -6.26 -2.82 33.12
C LEU A 380 -5.37 -1.83 32.39
N ASP A 381 -4.21 -1.56 32.98
CA ASP A 381 -3.15 -0.77 32.39
C ASP A 381 -1.97 -1.68 32.07
N ILE A 382 -1.48 -1.66 30.84
CA ILE A 382 -0.32 -2.40 30.37
C ILE A 382 0.78 -1.39 30.08
N SER A 383 1.87 -1.48 30.83
CA SER A 383 3.08 -0.69 30.60
C SER A 383 3.94 -1.37 29.53
N PHE A 384 4.27 -0.64 28.47
CA PHE A 384 5.07 -1.11 27.36
C PHE A 384 6.53 -0.65 27.51
N GLN A 385 7.51 -1.56 27.47
CA GLN A 385 8.94 -1.23 27.55
C GLN A 385 9.75 -2.02 26.50
N THR A 386 10.79 -1.41 25.95
CA THR A 386 11.76 -2.03 25.01
C THR A 386 13.14 -2.16 25.66
N ASP A 387 13.92 -3.17 25.26
CA ASP A 387 15.24 -3.45 25.87
C ASP A 387 16.40 -2.52 25.43
N GLU A 388 16.22 -1.63 24.42
CA GLU A 388 17.29 -0.71 23.98
C GLU A 388 17.32 0.67 24.65
N ALA A 389 18.53 1.06 25.07
CA ALA A 389 18.95 2.39 25.50
C ALA A 389 19.34 3.29 24.30
N GLY A 390 18.49 4.25 23.94
CA GLY A 390 18.76 5.33 22.96
C GLY A 390 17.57 5.55 22.02
N SER A 391 16.78 6.62 22.08
CA SER A 391 17.21 8.02 22.03
C SER A 391 16.51 8.90 23.08
N LYS A 392 17.26 9.88 23.56
CA LYS A 392 16.85 10.93 24.48
C LYS A 392 15.95 11.95 23.77
N GLY A 393 14.92 12.39 24.48
CA GLY A 393 14.35 13.75 24.37
C GLY A 393 13.10 13.90 23.50
N PRO A 394 12.16 14.79 23.90
CA PRO A 394 10.90 14.98 23.19
C PRO A 394 11.14 15.65 21.83
N ILE A 395 10.57 15.07 20.77
CA ILE A 395 10.24 15.85 19.57
C ILE A 395 8.81 16.35 19.80
N GLU A 396 8.69 17.61 20.20
CA GLU A 396 7.43 18.33 20.19
C GLU A 396 6.96 18.48 18.73
N LEU A 397 5.82 17.85 18.41
CA LEU A 397 5.03 18.25 17.26
C LEU A 397 4.30 19.53 17.66
N HIS A 398 4.85 20.69 17.27
CA HIS A 398 4.11 21.95 17.35
C HIS A 398 2.81 21.84 16.51
N PRO A 399 1.66 22.23 17.05
CA PRO A 399 0.46 22.47 16.26
C PRO A 399 0.72 23.68 15.35
N SER A 400 0.35 23.53 14.08
CA SER A 400 0.19 24.67 13.17
C SER A 400 -0.91 25.59 13.68
N GLU A 401 -0.53 26.73 14.27
CA GLU A 401 -1.41 27.88 14.51
C GLU A 401 -0.71 29.15 14.04
N HIS A 402 -1.05 29.64 12.85
CA HIS A 402 -0.82 31.04 12.44
C HIS A 402 -2.10 31.60 11.79
N GLY A 403 -3.06 31.97 12.63
CA GLY A 403 -3.57 33.36 12.69
C GLY A 403 -3.02 33.94 14.00
N GLU A 404 -2.55 35.16 14.14
CA GLU A 404 -3.07 36.43 13.67
C GLU A 404 -1.99 37.53 13.89
N THR A 405 -2.12 38.62 13.12
CA THR A 405 -1.80 40.01 13.51
C THR A 405 -0.34 40.39 13.83
N ILE A 406 0.26 41.08 12.86
CA ILE A 406 1.50 41.85 12.99
C ILE A 406 1.19 43.16 13.74
N VAL A 407 1.78 43.36 14.92
CA VAL A 407 1.88 44.67 15.58
C VAL A 407 3.24 45.28 15.25
N VAL A 408 3.21 46.44 14.61
CA VAL A 408 4.37 47.27 14.25
C VAL A 408 4.70 48.17 15.45
N PRO A 409 5.96 48.35 15.87
CA PRO A 409 6.32 49.41 16.80
C PRO A 409 6.44 50.74 16.08
N ASP A 410 5.82 51.76 16.68
CA ASP A 410 5.86 53.17 16.30
C ASP A 410 7.29 53.71 16.09
N ASN A 411 7.45 54.47 15.01
CA ASN A 411 8.27 55.68 15.02
C ASN A 411 7.56 56.74 14.16
N GLU A 412 7.27 57.87 14.81
CA GLU A 412 6.47 59.00 14.30
C GLU A 412 7.03 59.67 13.04
N PRO A 413 6.18 60.42 12.30
CA PRO A 413 6.50 60.99 11.00
C PRO A 413 6.96 62.46 11.06
N GLU A 414 7.91 62.85 10.21
CA GLU A 414 8.12 64.25 9.84
C GLU A 414 7.55 64.55 8.43
N LYS A 415 6.65 65.54 8.45
CA LYS A 415 5.86 66.29 7.46
C LYS A 415 6.35 66.40 5.99
N VAL A 416 5.39 66.09 5.08
CA VAL A 416 4.74 66.96 4.05
C VAL A 416 5.60 67.99 3.29
N ASP A 417 5.70 67.88 1.94
CA ASP A 417 4.84 68.62 0.97
C ASP A 417 5.04 68.13 -0.49
N PRO A 418 4.01 68.19 -1.37
CA PRO A 418 4.07 67.78 -2.78
C PRO A 418 3.95 68.98 -3.75
N ASP A 419 4.81 69.05 -4.77
CA ASP A 419 4.53 69.84 -5.99
C ASP A 419 5.41 69.37 -7.17
N GLU A 420 4.78 68.64 -8.09
CA GLU A 420 4.82 68.76 -9.57
C GLU A 420 6.18 68.76 -10.36
N PRO A 421 6.20 68.73 -11.72
CA PRO A 421 6.45 67.53 -12.51
C PRO A 421 7.67 67.65 -13.47
N THR A 422 7.73 66.74 -14.46
CA THR A 422 8.49 66.79 -15.74
C THR A 422 9.82 66.02 -15.82
N GLY A 423 10.03 65.36 -16.97
CA GLY A 423 11.36 64.91 -17.37
C GLY A 423 11.44 63.65 -18.24
N THR A 424 11.06 63.77 -19.51
CA THR A 424 11.53 62.95 -20.65
C THR A 424 13.04 62.66 -20.62
N HIS A 425 13.47 61.47 -21.10
CA HIS A 425 14.56 61.23 -22.08
C HIS A 425 14.72 59.71 -22.29
N GLU A 426 14.39 59.18 -23.47
CA GLU A 426 15.33 58.78 -24.55
C GLU A 426 16.18 57.53 -24.20
N VAL A 427 15.94 56.36 -24.82
CA VAL A 427 16.31 55.90 -26.18
C VAL A 427 17.76 55.34 -26.29
N ARG A 428 17.84 54.16 -26.95
CA ARG A 428 19.00 53.38 -27.46
C ARG A 428 19.66 52.42 -26.45
N LEU A 429 19.97 51.17 -26.79
CA LEU A 429 19.89 50.38 -28.04
C LEU A 429 19.76 48.91 -27.66
#